data_AF-A0A7S4FAJ7-F1
#
_entry.id   AF-A0A7S4FAJ7-F1
#
_cell.length_a   1.000
_cell.length_b   1.000
_cell.length_c   1.000
_cell.angle_alpha   90.00
_cell.angle_beta   90.00
_cell.angle_gamma   90.00
#
_symmetry.space_group_name_H-M   'P 1'
#
loop_
_entity.id
_entity.type
_entity.pdbx_description
1 polymer ?
#
loop_
_entity_poly.entity_id
_entity_poly.type
_entity_poly.pdbx_seq_one_letter_code
_entity_poly.pdbx_strand_id
1 'polypeptide(L)'
;FEREAQRPPPSLPTQRIAWAGGKITTNSKERALCKLLERKANAGEVLTAEQARAAAELGIMVDAGSVVSKDAVKAVSLTKQSAMTTRVLQQENIQRGNRPASLPITKLAPLVKTDAPPHASLATHVQKDSIQKEIRRLKKKIRECTLLEEKQLSGGVVEDNQRQKAARKADFEEMLRKAESALQL
;
A
#
# COMPACT_ATOMS: atom_id res chain seq x y z
N PHE A 1 47.01 -17.04 31.49
CA PHE A 1 45.68 -16.42 31.53
C PHE A 1 45.72 -14.90 31.73
N GLU A 2 46.62 -14.32 32.53
CA GLU A 2 46.70 -12.86 32.71
C GLU A 2 47.08 -12.05 31.45
N ARG A 3 47.91 -12.60 30.55
CA ARG A 3 48.27 -11.93 29.28
C ARG A 3 47.11 -11.80 28.28
N GLU A 4 46.06 -12.61 28.41
CA GLU A 4 44.90 -12.55 27.51
C GLU A 4 43.87 -11.51 27.98
N ALA A 5 43.82 -11.23 29.29
CA ALA A 5 42.95 -10.22 29.88
C ALA A 5 43.40 -8.77 29.59
N GLN A 6 44.67 -8.56 29.22
CA GLN A 6 45.21 -7.24 28.84
C GLN A 6 45.06 -6.92 27.35
N ARG A 7 44.45 -7.80 26.55
CA ARG A 7 44.19 -7.47 25.14
C ARG A 7 43.14 -6.35 25.10
N PRO A 8 43.40 -5.24 24.38
CA PRO A 8 42.38 -4.21 24.21
C PRO A 8 41.15 -4.84 23.56
N PRO A 9 39.95 -4.35 23.90
CA PRO A 9 38.73 -4.85 23.28
C PRO A 9 38.85 -4.72 21.75
N PRO A 10 38.37 -5.72 20.99
CA PRO A 10 38.39 -5.63 19.54
C PRO A 10 37.69 -4.34 19.09
N SER A 11 38.30 -3.62 18.16
CA SER A 11 37.75 -2.38 17.64
C SER A 11 36.34 -2.62 17.10
N LEU A 12 35.40 -1.77 17.50
CA LEU A 12 34.05 -1.81 16.97
C LEU A 12 34.08 -1.66 15.44
N PRO A 13 33.25 -2.39 14.67
CA PRO A 13 33.19 -2.22 13.22
C PRO A 13 32.82 -0.79 12.86
N THR A 14 33.79 -0.02 12.36
CA THR A 14 33.61 1.40 11.98
C THR A 14 32.73 1.56 10.75
N GLN A 15 32.71 0.54 9.88
CA GLN A 15 31.85 0.53 8.71
C GLN A 15 30.48 -0.04 9.07
N ARG A 16 29.47 0.83 9.12
CA ARG A 16 28.09 0.38 9.00
C ARG A 16 27.92 -0.24 7.63
N ILE A 17 27.92 -1.58 7.55
CA ILE A 17 27.54 -2.29 6.34
C ILE A 17 26.07 -1.94 6.07
N ALA A 18 25.86 -0.99 5.16
CA ALA A 18 24.54 -0.71 4.63
C ALA A 18 24.15 -1.92 3.78
N TRP A 19 23.29 -2.76 4.33
CA TRP A 19 22.73 -3.89 3.60
C TRP A 19 22.10 -3.39 2.30
N ALA A 20 22.48 -3.99 1.16
CA ALA A 20 21.93 -3.66 -0.14
C ALA A 20 20.39 -3.68 -0.05
N GLY A 21 19.73 -2.59 -0.46
CA GLY A 21 18.26 -2.44 -0.40
C GLY A 21 17.69 -1.85 0.90
N GLY A 22 18.52 -1.43 1.86
CA GLY A 22 18.07 -0.65 3.03
C GLY A 22 17.29 -1.45 4.08
N LYS A 23 16.81 -0.76 5.13
CA LYS A 23 16.12 -1.41 6.27
C LYS A 23 14.75 -1.94 5.86
N ILE A 24 14.50 -3.23 6.10
CA ILE A 24 13.16 -3.82 5.93
C ILE A 24 12.33 -3.46 7.16
N THR A 25 11.42 -2.49 7.04
CA THR A 25 10.50 -2.10 8.11
C THR A 25 9.09 -2.60 7.79
N THR A 26 8.66 -3.71 8.39
CA THR A 26 7.31 -4.25 8.26
C THR A 26 6.78 -4.69 9.63
N ASN A 27 5.47 -4.58 9.83
CA ASN A 27 4.81 -5.05 11.06
C ASN A 27 4.46 -6.57 11.01
N SER A 28 4.57 -7.19 9.83
CA SER A 28 4.37 -8.63 9.65
C SER A 28 5.73 -9.32 9.52
N LYS A 29 5.92 -10.38 10.32
CA LYS A 29 7.12 -11.23 10.33
C LYS A 29 7.28 -11.97 9.00
N GLU A 30 6.20 -12.52 8.46
CA GLU A 30 6.17 -13.22 7.17
C GLU A 30 6.61 -12.28 6.03
N ARG A 31 6.09 -11.05 5.99
CA ARG A 31 6.50 -10.06 4.98
C ARG A 31 7.95 -9.63 5.11
N ALA A 32 8.48 -9.59 6.33
CA ALA A 32 9.90 -9.31 6.54
C ALA A 32 10.76 -10.45 5.99
N LEU A 33 10.36 -11.70 6.27
CA LEU A 33 11.03 -12.89 5.78
C LEU A 33 10.97 -12.98 4.25
N CYS A 34 9.82 -12.71 3.62
CA CYS A 34 9.73 -12.68 2.16
C CYS A 34 10.74 -11.71 1.54
N LYS A 35 10.76 -10.46 2.03
CA LYS A 35 11.69 -9.43 1.53
C LYS A 35 13.15 -9.77 1.75
N LEU A 36 13.46 -10.47 2.86
CA LEU A 36 14.82 -10.93 3.13
C LEU A 36 15.25 -12.01 2.13
N LEU A 37 14.38 -12.99 1.85
CA LEU A 37 14.65 -14.08 0.93
C LEU A 37 14.75 -13.58 -0.52
N GLU A 38 13.84 -12.69 -0.94
CA GLU A 38 13.92 -11.99 -2.23
C GLU A 38 15.25 -11.26 -2.41
N ARG A 39 15.70 -10.55 -1.37
CA ARG A 39 16.95 -9.82 -1.41
C ARG A 39 18.16 -10.73 -1.50
N LYS A 40 18.20 -11.82 -0.71
CA LYS A 40 19.28 -12.80 -0.76
C LYS A 40 19.43 -13.39 -2.16
N ALA A 41 18.31 -13.79 -2.76
CA ALA A 41 18.31 -14.31 -4.11
C ALA A 41 18.73 -13.25 -5.15
N ASN A 42 18.26 -12.01 -5.04
CA ASN A 42 18.68 -10.91 -5.93
C ASN A 42 20.16 -10.52 -5.76
N ALA A 43 20.73 -10.73 -4.56
CA ALA A 43 22.16 -10.56 -4.31
C ALA A 43 22.99 -11.74 -4.82
N GLY A 44 22.36 -12.78 -5.40
CA GLY A 44 23.03 -13.99 -5.85
C GLY A 44 23.52 -14.89 -4.70
N GLU A 45 23.06 -14.66 -3.47
CA GLU A 45 23.40 -15.53 -2.34
C GLU A 45 22.64 -16.85 -2.44
N VAL A 46 23.35 -17.96 -2.21
CA VAL A 46 22.75 -19.30 -2.17
C VAL A 46 21.85 -19.41 -0.94
N LEU A 47 20.57 -19.70 -1.16
CA LEU A 47 19.61 -19.97 -0.09
C LEU A 47 19.90 -21.33 0.53
N THR A 48 19.95 -21.40 1.86
CA THR A 48 19.99 -22.68 2.57
C THR A 48 18.73 -23.49 2.28
N ALA A 49 18.78 -24.83 2.40
CA ALA A 49 17.63 -25.71 2.14
C ALA A 49 16.38 -25.32 2.95
N GLU A 50 16.57 -24.84 4.18
CA GLU A 50 15.48 -24.35 5.03
C GLU A 50 14.88 -23.04 4.50
N GLN A 51 15.72 -22.11 4.06
CA GLN A 51 15.28 -20.85 3.46
C GLN A 51 14.57 -21.05 2.13
N ALA A 52 14.99 -22.04 1.34
CA ALA A 52 14.32 -22.42 0.10
C ALA A 52 12.92 -23.03 0.38
N ARG A 53 12.79 -23.87 1.43
CA ARG A 53 11.48 -24.38 1.87
C ARG A 53 10.57 -23.26 2.36
N ALA A 54 11.07 -22.36 3.20
CA ALA A 54 10.32 -21.20 3.66
C ALA A 54 9.92 -20.26 2.50
N ALA A 55 10.79 -20.07 1.50
CA ALA A 55 10.46 -19.32 0.29
C ALA A 55 9.31 -19.97 -0.49
N ALA A 56 9.33 -21.29 -0.66
CA ALA A 56 8.29 -22.04 -1.33
C ALA A 56 6.94 -21.97 -0.59
N GLU A 57 6.94 -22.08 0.75
CA GLU A 57 5.75 -21.95 1.59
C GLU A 57 5.13 -20.56 1.48
N LEU A 58 5.97 -19.53 1.42
CA LEU A 58 5.57 -18.13 1.23
C LEU A 58 5.23 -17.80 -0.25
N GLY A 59 5.35 -18.77 -1.16
CA GLY A 59 5.02 -18.61 -2.57
C GLY A 59 6.01 -17.76 -3.37
N ILE A 60 7.26 -17.66 -2.91
CA ILE A 60 8.36 -16.98 -3.59
C ILE A 60 9.01 -17.99 -4.53
N MET A 61 8.81 -17.82 -5.83
CA MET A 61 9.55 -18.61 -6.82
C MET A 61 10.92 -17.97 -7.00
N VAL A 62 11.96 -18.68 -6.55
CA VAL A 62 13.35 -18.33 -6.78
C VAL A 62 13.83 -19.21 -7.93
N ASP A 63 13.89 -18.64 -9.13
CA ASP A 63 14.53 -19.29 -10.27
C ASP A 63 15.89 -18.64 -10.51
N ALA A 64 16.85 -19.38 -11.06
CA ALA A 64 18.26 -19.00 -11.14
C ALA A 64 18.47 -17.59 -11.76
N GLY A 65 18.54 -16.56 -10.91
CA GLY A 65 18.77 -15.17 -11.30
C GLY A 65 17.52 -14.26 -11.36
N SER A 66 16.33 -14.72 -10.98
CA SER A 66 15.13 -13.88 -10.91
C SER A 66 14.15 -14.37 -9.85
N VAL A 67 13.77 -13.47 -8.94
CA VAL A 67 12.73 -13.74 -7.95
C VAL A 67 11.49 -12.91 -8.24
N VAL A 68 10.39 -13.60 -8.47
CA VAL A 68 9.09 -12.96 -8.63
C VAL A 68 8.17 -13.43 -7.50
N SER A 69 7.93 -12.53 -6.57
CA SER A 69 6.90 -12.70 -5.55
C SER A 69 5.51 -12.73 -6.21
N LYS A 70 4.60 -13.59 -5.77
CA LYS A 70 3.20 -13.61 -6.26
C LYS A 70 2.52 -12.23 -6.16
N ASP A 71 2.90 -11.43 -5.17
CA ASP A 71 2.40 -10.07 -4.98
C ASP A 71 2.96 -9.08 -6.03
N ALA A 72 4.18 -9.29 -6.51
CA ALA A 72 4.77 -8.51 -7.61
C ALA A 72 4.10 -8.83 -8.95
N VAL A 73 3.75 -10.11 -9.20
CA VAL A 73 2.99 -10.51 -10.39
C VAL A 73 1.61 -9.84 -10.40
N LYS A 74 0.91 -9.83 -9.25
CA LYS A 74 -0.39 -9.14 -9.11
C LYS A 74 -0.29 -7.63 -9.37
N ALA A 75 0.77 -6.98 -8.89
CA ALA A 75 0.98 -5.55 -9.11
C ALA A 75 1.24 -5.23 -10.61
N VAL A 76 2.04 -6.04 -11.29
CA VAL A 76 2.30 -5.89 -12.73
C VAL A 76 1.07 -6.25 -13.56
N SER A 77 0.29 -7.26 -13.18
CA SER A 77 -0.94 -7.62 -13.88
C SER A 77 -2.02 -6.54 -13.75
N LEU A 78 -2.19 -5.93 -12.56
CA LEU A 78 -3.10 -4.80 -12.39
C LEU A 78 -2.67 -3.59 -13.23
N THR A 79 -1.36 -3.31 -13.28
CA THR A 79 -0.81 -2.19 -14.06
C THR A 79 -1.02 -2.40 -15.57
N LYS A 80 -0.85 -3.63 -16.07
CA LYS A 80 -1.13 -3.99 -17.47
C LYS A 80 -2.63 -3.93 -17.79
N GLN A 81 -3.50 -4.32 -16.86
CA GLN A 81 -4.95 -4.19 -17.03
C GLN A 81 -5.39 -2.73 -17.08
N SER A 82 -4.89 -1.86 -16.20
CA SER A 82 -5.21 -0.42 -16.23
C SER A 82 -4.69 0.27 -17.50
N ALA A 83 -3.53 -0.14 -18.02
CA ALA A 83 -3.00 0.37 -19.28
C ALA A 83 -3.85 -0.05 -20.49
N MET A 84 -4.39 -1.27 -20.49
CA MET A 84 -5.34 -1.76 -21.49
C MET A 84 -6.69 -1.02 -21.42
N THR A 85 -7.25 -0.80 -20.22
CA THR A 85 -8.50 -0.03 -20.05
C THR A 85 -8.35 1.41 -20.53
N THR A 86 -7.21 2.04 -20.24
CA THR A 86 -6.94 3.42 -20.68
C THR A 86 -6.78 3.50 -22.20
N ARG A 87 -6.11 2.52 -22.83
CA ARG A 87 -5.92 2.48 -24.27
C ARG A 87 -7.22 2.22 -25.04
N VAL A 88 -8.11 1.39 -24.51
CA VAL A 88 -9.43 1.14 -25.11
C VAL A 88 -10.30 2.40 -25.10
N LEU A 89 -10.33 3.14 -23.99
CA LEU A 89 -11.08 4.41 -23.91
C LEU A 89 -10.49 5.51 -24.83
N GLN A 90 -9.17 5.51 -25.03
CA GLN A 90 -8.52 6.48 -25.91
C GLN A 90 -8.75 6.15 -27.40
N GLN A 91 -8.83 4.86 -27.75
CA GLN A 91 -9.09 4.41 -29.12
C GLN A 91 -10.57 4.56 -29.52
N GLU A 92 -11.50 4.41 -28.57
CA GLU A 92 -12.93 4.66 -28.78
C GLU A 92 -13.27 6.15 -29.00
N ASN A 93 -12.53 7.07 -28.38
CA ASN A 93 -12.72 8.51 -28.57
C ASN A 93 -12.18 9.03 -29.92
N ILE A 94 -11.19 8.36 -30.51
CA ILE A 94 -10.64 8.74 -31.82
C ILE A 94 -11.53 8.23 -32.96
N GLN A 95 -12.14 7.04 -32.81
CA GLN A 95 -13.09 6.50 -33.80
C GLN A 95 -14.42 7.26 -33.83
N ARG A 96 -14.80 7.92 -32.73
CA ARG A 96 -16.03 8.73 -32.63
C ARG A 96 -15.89 10.20 -33.01
N GLY A 97 -14.79 10.59 -33.66
CA GLY A 97 -14.72 11.80 -34.49
C GLY A 97 -15.20 13.12 -33.87
N ASN A 98 -15.00 13.34 -32.57
CA ASN A 98 -15.49 14.55 -31.89
C ASN A 98 -14.37 15.56 -31.66
N ARG A 99 -14.24 16.54 -32.57
CA ARG A 99 -13.59 17.83 -32.29
C ARG A 99 -14.48 18.62 -31.31
N PRO A 100 -13.93 19.40 -30.36
CA PRO A 100 -14.75 20.12 -29.40
C PRO A 100 -15.33 21.38 -30.06
N ALA A 101 -16.64 21.41 -30.28
CA ALA A 101 -17.37 22.62 -30.65
C ALA A 101 -18.69 22.73 -29.88
N SER A 102 -18.84 23.89 -29.22
CA SER A 102 -20.02 24.57 -28.67
C SER A 102 -21.39 23.84 -28.54
N LEU A 103 -21.95 23.92 -27.33
CA LEU A 103 -23.39 23.80 -26.97
C LEU A 103 -24.29 24.74 -27.83
N PRO A 104 -25.66 24.64 -27.90
CA PRO A 104 -26.59 24.06 -26.90
C PRO A 104 -27.94 23.42 -27.39
N ILE A 105 -28.73 22.91 -26.42
CA ILE A 105 -30.22 22.87 -26.34
C ILE A 105 -31.09 21.75 -27.04
N THR A 106 -31.88 21.07 -26.19
CA THR A 106 -33.18 20.34 -26.34
C THR A 106 -33.38 19.22 -27.37
N LYS A 107 -33.81 18.02 -26.90
CA LYS A 107 -35.19 17.48 -26.87
C LYS A 107 -35.18 15.94 -26.77
N LEU A 108 -35.92 15.44 -25.78
CA LEU A 108 -36.75 14.21 -25.74
C LEU A 108 -36.20 12.89 -26.34
N ALA A 109 -36.09 11.89 -25.45
CA ALA A 109 -35.99 10.45 -25.73
C ALA A 109 -37.26 9.90 -26.46
N PRO A 110 -37.33 8.64 -26.95
CA PRO A 110 -37.40 7.47 -26.04
C PRO A 110 -36.84 6.11 -26.56
N LEU A 111 -36.61 5.21 -25.59
CA LEU A 111 -36.70 3.74 -25.64
C LEU A 111 -35.84 2.95 -26.66
N VAL A 112 -34.89 2.13 -26.16
CA VAL A 112 -34.88 0.67 -26.37
C VAL A 112 -34.18 0.00 -25.18
N LYS A 113 -34.84 -1.02 -24.63
CA LYS A 113 -34.38 -1.94 -23.58
C LYS A 113 -33.31 -2.87 -24.14
N THR A 114 -32.16 -2.97 -23.48
CA THR A 114 -31.33 -4.19 -23.50
C THR A 114 -30.69 -4.38 -22.13
N ASP A 115 -30.53 -5.65 -21.81
CA ASP A 115 -30.41 -6.20 -20.47
C ASP A 115 -29.14 -5.81 -19.69
N ALA A 116 -29.32 -5.76 -18.38
CA ALA A 116 -28.30 -5.48 -17.39
C ALA A 116 -27.15 -6.51 -17.43
N PRO A 117 -25.88 -6.07 -17.50
CA PRO A 117 -24.74 -6.95 -17.24
C PRO A 117 -24.45 -7.03 -15.72
N PRO A 118 -24.03 -8.19 -15.19
CA PRO A 118 -23.85 -8.45 -13.74
C PRO A 118 -22.61 -7.78 -13.12
N HIS A 119 -21.94 -6.87 -13.81
CA HIS A 119 -20.66 -6.29 -13.39
C HIS A 119 -20.77 -5.07 -12.45
N ALA A 120 -21.95 -4.47 -12.32
CA ALA A 120 -22.15 -3.30 -11.45
C ALA A 120 -22.09 -3.66 -9.95
N SER A 121 -22.61 -4.83 -9.55
CA SER A 121 -22.65 -5.23 -8.13
C SER A 121 -21.28 -5.56 -7.54
N LEU A 122 -20.36 -6.13 -8.34
CA LEU A 122 -18.98 -6.39 -7.89
C LEU A 122 -18.16 -5.11 -7.78
N ALA A 123 -18.28 -4.19 -8.75
CA ALA A 123 -17.57 -2.92 -8.71
C ALA A 123 -17.99 -2.05 -7.51
N THR A 124 -19.30 -1.99 -7.22
CA THR A 124 -19.82 -1.28 -6.05
C THR A 124 -19.41 -1.96 -4.72
N HIS A 125 -19.35 -3.28 -4.66
CA HIS A 125 -18.89 -4.00 -3.47
C HIS A 125 -17.41 -3.72 -3.16
N VAL A 126 -16.55 -3.76 -4.19
CA VAL A 126 -15.11 -3.44 -4.04
C VAL A 126 -14.91 -1.98 -3.59
N GLN A 127 -15.72 -1.04 -4.10
CA GLN A 127 -15.68 0.36 -3.67
C GLN A 127 -16.14 0.52 -2.21
N LYS A 128 -17.23 -0.15 -1.80
CA LYS A 128 -17.72 -0.13 -0.42
C LYS A 128 -16.68 -0.70 0.55
N ASP A 129 -16.00 -1.79 0.20
CA ASP A 129 -14.93 -2.36 1.02
C ASP A 129 -13.73 -1.41 1.18
N SER A 130 -13.39 -0.68 0.12
CA SER A 130 -12.33 0.34 0.17
C SER A 130 -12.71 1.49 1.11
N ILE A 131 -13.93 2.01 0.99
CA ILE A 131 -14.46 3.08 1.83
C ILE A 131 -14.52 2.62 3.30
N GLN A 132 -14.95 1.38 3.56
CA GLN A 132 -14.96 0.82 4.92
C GLN A 132 -13.56 0.71 5.54
N LYS A 133 -12.56 0.31 4.75
CA LYS A 133 -11.15 0.28 5.22
C LYS A 133 -10.66 1.68 5.57
N GLU A 134 -11.03 2.67 4.77
CA GLU A 134 -10.70 4.07 5.02
C GLU A 134 -11.36 4.60 6.29
N ILE A 135 -12.65 4.32 6.51
CA ILE A 135 -13.38 4.63 7.75
C ILE A 135 -12.66 4.03 8.97
N ARG A 136 -12.29 2.74 8.93
CA ARG A 136 -11.56 2.09 10.03
C ARG A 136 -10.21 2.77 10.30
N ARG A 137 -9.49 3.14 9.24
CA ARG A 137 -8.19 3.83 9.33
C ARG A 137 -8.35 5.23 9.94
N LEU A 138 -9.36 5.99 9.51
CA LEU A 138 -9.65 7.34 10.02
C LEU A 138 -10.07 7.30 11.49
N LYS A 139 -10.97 6.37 11.87
CA LYS A 139 -11.35 6.15 13.28
C LYS A 139 -10.13 5.83 14.15
N LYS A 140 -9.18 5.03 13.66
CA LYS A 140 -7.94 4.74 14.39
C LYS A 140 -7.09 6.01 14.58
N LYS A 141 -6.91 6.81 13.53
CA LYS A 141 -6.15 8.08 13.60
C LYS A 141 -6.78 9.07 14.57
N ILE A 142 -8.11 9.20 14.58
CA ILE A 142 -8.83 10.07 15.51
C ILE A 142 -8.59 9.62 16.96
N ARG A 143 -8.64 8.31 17.24
CA ARG A 143 -8.31 7.76 18.58
C ARG A 143 -6.86 8.05 18.99
N GLU A 144 -5.91 7.93 18.06
CA GLU A 144 -4.52 8.29 18.34
C GLU A 144 -4.38 9.78 18.65
N CYS A 145 -5.14 10.66 17.96
CA CYS A 145 -5.16 12.09 18.25
C CYS A 145 -5.81 12.40 19.61
N THR A 146 -6.92 11.75 19.97
CA THR A 146 -7.55 11.95 21.31
C THR A 146 -6.61 11.53 22.43
N LEU A 147 -5.87 10.43 22.26
CA LEU A 147 -4.87 10.01 23.26
C LEU A 147 -3.71 11.02 23.37
N LEU A 148 -3.30 11.64 22.26
CA LEU A 148 -2.29 12.69 22.28
C LEU A 148 -2.82 13.97 22.97
N GLU A 149 -4.09 14.33 22.77
CA GLU A 149 -4.74 15.45 23.45
C GLU A 149 -4.89 15.18 24.96
N GLU A 150 -5.33 13.99 25.36
CA GLU A 150 -5.39 13.57 26.77
C GLU A 150 -4.00 13.58 27.41
N LYS A 151 -2.97 13.15 26.68
CA LYS A 151 -1.59 13.23 27.15
C LYS A 151 -1.12 14.67 27.31
N GLN A 152 -1.53 15.59 26.43
CA GLN A 152 -1.23 17.02 26.59
C GLN A 152 -1.96 17.61 27.80
N LEU A 153 -3.25 17.28 27.97
CA LEU A 153 -4.08 17.77 29.08
C LEU A 153 -3.61 17.25 30.45
N SER A 154 -3.13 16.00 30.51
CA SER A 154 -2.53 15.41 31.72
C SER A 154 -1.10 15.92 32.02
N GLY A 155 -0.62 16.91 31.26
CA GLY A 155 0.70 17.52 31.48
C GLY A 155 1.87 16.67 30.96
N GLY A 156 1.61 15.63 30.16
CA GLY A 156 2.63 14.81 29.54
C GLY A 156 3.41 15.57 28.47
N VAL A 157 4.71 15.30 28.37
CA VAL A 157 5.54 15.88 27.30
C VAL A 157 5.13 15.26 25.97
N VAL A 158 4.69 16.12 25.06
CA VAL A 158 4.29 15.79 23.69
C VAL A 158 5.14 16.61 22.72
N GLU A 159 5.87 15.92 21.85
CA GLU A 159 6.77 16.49 20.84
C GLU A 159 5.99 17.32 19.81
N ASP A 160 6.64 18.29 19.17
CA ASP A 160 5.99 19.19 18.22
C ASP A 160 5.34 18.46 17.03
N ASN A 161 5.96 17.38 16.55
CA ASN A 161 5.37 16.51 15.52
C ASN A 161 4.05 15.87 15.98
N GLN A 162 3.97 15.48 17.26
CA GLN A 162 2.77 14.91 17.85
C GLN A 162 1.67 15.98 18.07
N ARG A 163 2.06 17.22 18.42
CA ARG A 163 1.14 18.37 18.48
C ARG A 163 0.56 18.69 17.11
N GLN A 164 1.38 18.70 16.06
CA GLN A 164 0.92 18.90 14.68
C GLN A 164 -0.04 17.79 14.22
N LYS A 165 0.17 16.54 14.67
CA LYS A 165 -0.78 15.44 14.40
C LYS A 165 -2.10 15.63 15.12
N ALA A 166 -2.08 16.03 16.39
CA ALA A 166 -3.29 16.32 17.15
C ALA A 166 -4.08 17.49 16.53
N ALA A 167 -3.40 18.54 16.04
CA ALA A 167 -4.04 19.67 15.37
C ALA A 167 -4.81 19.27 14.09
N ARG A 168 -4.41 18.19 13.41
CA ARG A 168 -5.10 17.65 12.22
C ARG A 168 -6.27 16.72 12.55
N LYS A 169 -6.65 16.58 13.83
CA LYS A 169 -7.78 15.74 14.25
C LYS A 169 -9.08 16.18 13.56
N ALA A 170 -9.34 17.49 13.49
CA ALA A 170 -10.51 18.04 12.81
C ALA A 170 -10.58 17.63 11.33
N ASP A 171 -9.43 17.66 10.63
CA ASP A 171 -9.35 17.21 9.24
C ASP A 171 -9.71 15.72 9.10
N PHE A 172 -9.26 14.88 10.05
CA PHE A 172 -9.59 13.45 10.03
C PHE A 172 -11.08 13.19 10.33
N GLU A 173 -11.69 13.98 11.21
CA GLU A 173 -13.13 13.92 11.49
C GLU A 173 -13.95 14.34 10.26
N GLU A 174 -13.54 15.38 9.55
CA GLU A 174 -14.19 15.78 8.30
C GLU A 174 -14.06 14.71 7.20
N MET A 175 -12.86 14.14 7.04
CA MET A 175 -12.64 13.03 6.11
C MET A 175 -13.48 11.81 6.49
N LEU A 176 -13.64 11.52 7.79
CA LEU A 176 -14.47 10.42 8.27
C LEU A 176 -15.94 10.66 7.91
N ARG A 177 -16.46 11.86 8.17
CA ARG A 177 -17.83 12.24 7.82
C ARG A 177 -18.08 12.11 6.32
N LYS A 178 -17.13 12.53 5.49
CA LYS A 178 -17.20 12.39 4.03
C LYS A 178 -17.21 10.93 3.58
N ALA A 179 -16.36 10.09 4.18
CA ALA A 179 -16.31 8.66 3.88
C ALA A 179 -17.57 7.92 4.34
N GLU A 180 -18.13 8.28 5.50
CA GLU A 180 -19.40 7.71 6.00
C GLU A 180 -20.58 8.13 5.11
N SER A 181 -20.62 9.38 4.65
CA SER A 181 -21.62 9.84 3.67
C SER A 181 -21.50 9.11 2.33
N ALA A 182 -20.28 8.85 1.86
CA ALA A 182 -20.04 8.11 0.62
C ALA A 182 -20.41 6.61 0.71
N LEU A 183 -20.51 6.05 1.92
CA LEU A 183 -20.96 4.67 2.14
C LEU A 183 -22.49 4.55 2.22
N GLN A 184 -23.17 5.65 2.58
CA GLN A 184 -24.63 5.71 2.69
C GLN A 184 -25.35 5.99 1.36
N LEU A 185 -24.60 6.46 0.35
CA LEU A 185 -25.02 6.57 -1.06
C LEU A 185 -24.84 5.24 -1.80
#